data_AF-A0A945U4Y0-F1
#
_entry.id   AF-A0A945U4Y0-F1
#
_cell.length_a   1.000
_cell.length_b   1.000
_cell.length_c   1.000
_cell.angle_alpha   90.00
_cell.angle_beta   90.00
_cell.angle_gamma   90.00
#
_symmetry.space_group_name_H-M   'P 1'
#
loop_
_entity.id
_entity.type
_entity.pdbx_description
1 polymer ?
#
loop_
_entity_poly.entity_id
_entity_poly.type
_entity_poly.pdbx_seq_one_letter_code
_entity_poly.pdbx_strand_id
1 'polypeptide(L)'
;DNKKFDALMKRIRKYEDITDKMEVEIADYLAKSAQGEMSDSASLKVRSMISIINDMERIGDVCYQISITLERKKEQKTDFTTDLNKSLEEIMNEVVKAFKIMNKNLNSDYKQVSITDADEAEIAINKMRNRLRKKYLEKIEKGEFNIQTGMIYNNLIHSLEKIGDHIFNVTEAIVGDK
;
A
#
# COMPACT_ATOMS: atom_id res chain seq x y z
N ASP A 1 18.54 18.32 -0.81
CA ASP A 1 19.16 18.55 0.50
C ASP A 1 19.19 17.23 1.29
N ASN A 2 20.37 16.75 1.63
CA ASN A 2 20.57 15.48 2.33
C ASN A 2 19.93 15.48 3.72
N LYS A 3 20.02 16.60 4.46
CA LYS A 3 19.46 16.68 5.83
C LYS A 3 17.95 16.48 5.83
N LYS A 4 17.25 17.12 4.87
CA LYS A 4 15.81 16.96 4.70
C LYS A 4 15.42 15.53 4.33
N PHE A 5 16.18 14.87 3.46
CA PHE A 5 15.95 13.48 3.08
C PHE A 5 16.07 12.55 4.29
N ASP A 6 17.16 12.66 5.04
CA ASP A 6 17.43 11.78 6.18
C ASP A 6 16.41 11.99 7.31
N ALA A 7 15.92 13.23 7.48
CA ALA A 7 14.82 13.52 8.40
C ALA A 7 13.50 12.86 7.99
N LEU A 8 13.19 12.83 6.68
CA LEU A 8 12.01 12.13 6.16
C LEU A 8 12.13 10.62 6.34
N MET A 9 13.29 10.03 6.05
CA MET A 9 13.55 8.60 6.26
C MET A 9 13.33 8.19 7.72
N LYS A 10 13.91 8.95 8.67
CA LYS A 10 13.69 8.72 10.10
C LYS A 10 12.22 8.83 10.50
N ARG A 11 11.49 9.77 9.89
CA ARG A 11 10.06 9.95 10.15
C ARG A 11 9.23 8.79 9.62
N ILE A 12 9.51 8.30 8.41
CA ILE A 12 8.83 7.13 7.83
C ILE A 12 9.05 5.90 8.71
N ARG A 13 10.32 5.59 9.05
CA ARG A 13 10.65 4.47 9.94
C ARG A 13 9.94 4.58 11.30
N LYS A 14 9.91 5.79 11.88
CA LYS A 14 9.19 6.01 13.14
C LYS A 14 7.69 5.70 13.02
N TYR A 15 7.05 5.99 11.89
CA TYR A 15 5.64 5.67 11.71
C TYR A 15 5.39 4.19 11.46
N GLU A 16 6.31 3.50 10.77
CA GLU A 16 6.24 2.04 10.64
C GLU A 16 6.42 1.35 12.01
N ASP A 17 7.42 1.76 12.81
CA ASP A 17 7.57 1.32 14.21
C ASP A 17 6.31 1.59 15.08
N ILE A 18 5.46 2.54 14.69
CA ILE A 18 4.18 2.85 15.36
C ILE A 18 3.05 1.96 14.81
N THR A 19 2.98 1.70 13.50
CA THR A 19 1.96 0.83 12.91
C THR A 19 2.07 -0.59 13.45
N ASP A 20 3.29 -1.12 13.58
CA ASP A 20 3.52 -2.46 14.14
C ASP A 20 3.02 -2.56 15.59
N LYS A 21 3.32 -1.54 16.41
CA LYS A 21 2.86 -1.50 17.79
C LYS A 21 1.34 -1.42 17.87
N MET A 22 0.73 -0.61 17.02
CA MET A 22 -0.73 -0.50 16.95
C MET A 22 -1.37 -1.83 16.54
N GLU A 23 -0.81 -2.55 15.57
CA GLU A 23 -1.29 -3.87 15.18
C GLU A 23 -1.30 -4.83 16.39
N VAL A 24 -0.16 -4.94 17.09
CA VAL A 24 -0.03 -5.83 18.26
C VAL A 24 -0.99 -5.45 19.39
N GLU A 25 -1.05 -4.16 19.74
CA GLU A 25 -1.91 -3.67 20.83
C GLU A 25 -3.40 -3.87 20.51
N ILE A 26 -3.83 -3.62 19.27
CA ILE A 26 -5.22 -3.83 18.87
C ILE A 26 -5.53 -5.32 18.79
N ALA A 27 -4.63 -6.15 18.25
CA ALA A 27 -4.81 -7.60 18.20
C ALA A 27 -4.96 -8.21 19.60
N ASP A 28 -4.14 -7.80 20.57
CA ASP A 28 -4.23 -8.25 21.96
C ASP A 28 -5.56 -7.83 22.62
N TYR A 29 -6.01 -6.59 22.38
CA TYR A 29 -7.30 -6.12 22.85
C TYR A 29 -8.45 -6.95 22.26
N LEU A 30 -8.44 -7.21 20.95
CA LEU A 30 -9.45 -8.01 20.26
C LEU A 30 -9.46 -9.46 20.76
N ALA A 31 -8.28 -10.06 20.98
CA ALA A 31 -8.15 -11.41 21.52
C ALA A 31 -8.73 -11.50 22.94
N LYS A 32 -8.43 -10.53 23.81
CA LYS A 32 -8.99 -10.45 25.18
C LYS A 32 -10.51 -10.29 25.18
N SER A 33 -11.03 -9.43 24.30
CA SER A 33 -12.47 -9.25 24.10
C SER A 33 -13.18 -10.55 23.68
N ALA A 34 -12.46 -11.44 22.98
CA ALA A 34 -12.99 -12.70 22.47
C ALA A 34 -12.92 -13.89 23.45
N GLN A 35 -12.41 -13.72 24.67
CA GLN A 35 -12.25 -14.83 25.64
C GLN A 35 -13.56 -15.26 26.34
N GLY A 36 -14.66 -14.53 26.17
CA GLY A 36 -15.98 -14.89 26.70
C GLY A 36 -16.88 -15.59 25.68
N GLU A 37 -18.10 -15.96 26.09
CA GLU A 37 -19.13 -16.39 25.13
C GLU A 37 -19.44 -15.24 24.17
N MET A 38 -19.25 -15.49 22.87
CA MET A 38 -19.57 -14.55 21.80
C MET A 38 -20.66 -15.13 20.91
N SER A 39 -21.52 -14.27 20.38
CA SER A 39 -22.33 -14.65 19.23
C SER A 39 -21.45 -14.88 18.00
N ASP A 40 -21.92 -15.70 17.06
CA ASP A 40 -21.25 -15.93 15.78
C ASP A 40 -20.95 -14.62 15.04
N SER A 41 -21.90 -13.68 15.09
CA SER A 41 -21.77 -12.34 14.49
C SER A 41 -20.64 -11.51 15.12
N ALA A 42 -20.47 -11.59 16.44
CA ALA A 42 -19.40 -10.88 17.13
C ALA A 42 -18.04 -11.54 16.83
N SER A 43 -18.00 -12.87 16.81
CA SER A 43 -16.79 -13.64 16.46
C SER A 43 -16.30 -13.33 15.05
N LEU A 44 -17.22 -13.25 14.08
CA LEU A 44 -16.90 -12.85 12.71
C LEU A 44 -16.33 -11.43 12.65
N LYS A 45 -16.95 -10.49 13.38
CA LYS A 45 -16.48 -9.10 13.42
C LYS A 45 -15.07 -8.96 13.99
N VAL A 46 -14.73 -9.73 15.02
CA VAL A 46 -13.36 -9.76 15.58
C VAL A 46 -12.36 -10.26 14.55
N ARG A 47 -12.67 -11.34 13.82
CA ARG A 47 -11.80 -11.84 12.74
C ARG A 47 -11.61 -10.81 11.63
N SER A 48 -12.68 -10.14 11.21
CA SER A 48 -12.59 -9.04 10.23
C SER A 48 -11.68 -7.92 10.73
N MET A 49 -11.80 -7.50 11.99
CA MET A 49 -10.94 -6.45 12.56
C MET A 49 -9.46 -6.87 12.61
N ILE A 50 -9.16 -8.12 12.98
CA ILE A 50 -7.78 -8.64 12.95
C ILE A 50 -7.22 -8.62 11.52
N SER A 51 -8.02 -9.00 10.53
CA SER A 51 -7.61 -8.94 9.13
C SER A 51 -7.33 -7.51 8.67
N ILE A 52 -8.20 -6.55 9.03
CA ILE A 52 -8.06 -5.13 8.69
C ILE A 52 -6.76 -4.55 9.27
N ILE A 53 -6.47 -4.77 10.56
CA ILE A 53 -5.26 -4.18 11.18
C ILE A 53 -3.97 -4.75 10.58
N ASN A 54 -3.97 -6.03 10.19
CA ASN A 54 -2.83 -6.65 9.50
C ASN A 54 -2.60 -5.99 8.13
N ASP A 55 -3.64 -5.85 7.29
CA ASP A 55 -3.44 -5.15 6.01
C ASP A 55 -3.04 -3.67 6.18
N MET A 56 -3.49 -3.00 7.25
CA MET A 56 -3.05 -1.64 7.56
C MET A 56 -1.57 -1.57 7.97
N GLU A 57 -1.07 -2.55 8.73
CA GLU A 57 0.36 -2.70 9.02
C GLU A 57 1.14 -2.94 7.73
N ARG A 58 0.66 -3.85 6.87
CA ARG A 58 1.31 -4.17 5.59
C ARG A 58 1.45 -2.97 4.66
N ILE A 59 0.48 -2.05 4.67
CA ILE A 59 0.59 -0.77 3.97
C ILE A 59 1.75 0.07 4.52
N GLY A 60 1.90 0.14 5.85
CA GLY A 60 3.00 0.82 6.54
C GLY A 60 4.37 0.24 6.17
N ASP A 61 4.47 -1.08 6.25
CA ASP A 61 5.61 -1.91 5.82
C ASP A 61 6.06 -1.53 4.40
N VAL A 62 5.13 -1.56 3.44
CA VAL A 62 5.44 -1.28 2.03
C VAL A 62 5.84 0.18 1.84
N CYS A 63 5.25 1.12 2.57
CA CYS A 63 5.68 2.51 2.57
C CYS A 63 7.13 2.67 3.07
N TYR A 64 7.52 1.92 4.10
CA TYR A 64 8.90 1.88 4.56
C TYR A 64 9.83 1.28 3.49
N GLN A 65 9.44 0.19 2.83
CA GLN A 65 10.22 -0.40 1.72
C GLN A 65 10.40 0.55 0.52
N ILE A 66 9.39 1.36 0.20
CA ILE A 66 9.49 2.43 -0.81
C ILE A 66 10.58 3.44 -0.39
N SER A 67 10.62 3.83 0.88
CA SER A 67 11.62 4.76 1.39
C SER A 67 13.04 4.22 1.23
N ILE A 68 13.27 2.93 1.54
CA ILE A 68 14.55 2.25 1.33
C ILE A 68 14.93 2.19 -0.15
N THR A 69 13.94 1.97 -1.03
CA THR A 69 14.16 1.98 -2.48
C THR A 69 14.60 3.37 -2.98
N LEU A 70 14.02 4.44 -2.42
CA LEU A 70 14.40 5.82 -2.74
C LEU A 70 15.78 6.19 -2.18
N GLU A 71 16.17 5.65 -1.02
CA GLU A 71 17.52 5.80 -0.47
C GLU A 71 18.56 5.16 -1.40
N ARG A 72 18.32 3.92 -1.86
CA ARG A 72 19.17 3.26 -2.86
C ARG A 72 19.29 4.08 -4.15
N LYS A 73 18.19 4.66 -4.65
CA LYS A 73 18.22 5.57 -5.81
C LYS A 73 19.18 6.75 -5.59
N LYS A 74 19.13 7.35 -4.40
CA LYS A 74 19.98 8.48 -4.01
C LYS A 74 21.46 8.07 -3.93
N GLU A 75 21.77 6.94 -3.29
CA GLU A 75 23.13 6.40 -3.19
C GLU A 75 23.75 6.10 -4.55
N GLN A 76 22.93 5.54 -5.46
CA GLN A 76 23.33 5.21 -6.83
C GLN A 76 23.36 6.43 -7.77
N LYS A 77 23.09 7.64 -7.25
CA LYS A 77 23.06 8.90 -8.00
C LYS A 77 22.26 8.79 -9.31
N THR A 78 21.19 8.02 -9.25
CA THR A 78 20.37 7.71 -10.42
C THR A 78 19.21 8.67 -10.45
N ASP A 79 19.08 9.43 -11.54
CA ASP A 79 17.96 10.33 -11.74
C ASP A 79 16.92 9.72 -12.66
N PHE A 80 15.65 9.93 -12.29
CA PHE A 80 14.53 9.58 -13.13
C PHE A 80 14.26 10.71 -14.10
N THR A 81 14.00 10.35 -15.35
CA THR A 81 13.54 11.31 -16.35
C THR A 81 12.18 11.86 -15.97
N THR A 82 11.83 13.01 -16.55
CA THR A 82 10.51 13.63 -16.37
C THR A 82 9.38 12.65 -16.68
N ASP A 83 9.54 11.81 -17.70
CA ASP A 83 8.57 10.77 -18.07
C ASP A 83 8.36 9.75 -16.95
N LEU A 84 9.43 9.23 -16.35
CA LEU A 84 9.34 8.24 -15.28
C LEU A 84 8.71 8.84 -14.02
N ASN A 85 9.06 10.08 -13.68
CA ASN A 85 8.44 10.79 -12.55
C ASN A 85 6.94 11.00 -12.76
N LYS A 86 6.52 11.41 -13.97
CA LYS A 86 5.09 11.54 -14.32
C LYS A 86 4.36 10.20 -14.21
N SER A 87 4.98 9.13 -14.70
CA SER A 87 4.38 7.79 -14.60
C SER A 87 4.26 7.29 -13.15
N LEU A 88 5.22 7.59 -12.27
CA LEU A 88 5.07 7.32 -10.83
C LEU A 88 3.93 8.15 -10.22
N GLU A 89 3.83 9.43 -10.59
CA GLU A 89 2.75 10.30 -10.12
C GLU A 89 1.37 9.80 -10.55
N GLU A 90 1.22 9.30 -11.77
CA GLU A 90 -0.02 8.68 -12.26
C GLU A 90 -0.48 7.53 -11.36
N ILE A 91 0.38 6.54 -11.08
CA ILE A 91 0.00 5.40 -10.23
C ILE A 91 -0.18 5.81 -8.76
N MET A 92 0.61 6.75 -8.24
CA MET A 92 0.40 7.29 -6.89
C MET A 92 -0.98 7.94 -6.74
N ASN A 93 -1.44 8.66 -7.77
CA ASN A 93 -2.77 9.26 -7.76
C ASN A 93 -3.89 8.21 -7.72
N GLU A 94 -3.74 7.07 -8.40
CA GLU A 94 -4.70 5.96 -8.30
C GLU A 94 -4.68 5.33 -6.90
N VAL A 95 -3.50 5.11 -6.31
CA VAL A 95 -3.38 4.63 -4.91
C VAL A 95 -4.03 5.60 -3.92
N VAL A 96 -3.88 6.91 -4.10
CA VAL A 96 -4.54 7.93 -3.26
C VAL A 96 -6.06 7.87 -3.39
N LYS A 97 -6.61 7.57 -4.57
CA LYS A 97 -8.06 7.36 -4.74
C LYS A 97 -8.51 6.09 -3.99
N ALA A 98 -7.76 5.00 -4.09
CA ALA A 98 -8.05 3.77 -3.37
C ALA A 98 -8.06 3.99 -1.84
N PHE A 99 -7.10 4.75 -1.29
CA PHE A 99 -7.11 5.15 0.12
C PHE A 99 -8.37 5.92 0.53
N LYS A 100 -8.89 6.80 -0.34
CA LYS A 100 -10.14 7.53 -0.05
C LYS A 100 -11.33 6.59 0.04
N ILE A 101 -11.39 5.58 -0.84
CA ILE A 101 -12.44 4.57 -0.85
C ILE A 101 -12.35 3.71 0.42
N MET A 102 -11.17 3.20 0.76
CA MET A 102 -10.96 2.43 1.99
C MET A 102 -11.34 3.23 3.24
N ASN A 103 -10.92 4.49 3.33
CA ASN A 103 -11.31 5.36 4.46
C ASN A 103 -12.83 5.59 4.51
N LYS A 104 -13.49 5.81 3.38
CA LYS A 104 -14.97 5.90 3.31
C LYS A 104 -15.61 4.60 3.83
N ASN A 105 -15.12 3.45 3.41
CA ASN A 105 -15.65 2.13 3.80
C ASN A 105 -15.48 1.86 5.30
N LEU A 106 -14.29 2.14 5.86
CA LEU A 106 -14.00 1.99 7.30
C LEU A 106 -14.87 2.88 8.18
N ASN A 107 -15.30 4.05 7.69
CA ASN A 107 -16.14 5.00 8.43
C ASN A 107 -17.65 4.82 8.18
N SER A 108 -18.05 3.88 7.32
CA SER A 108 -19.46 3.60 7.02
C SER A 108 -20.02 2.49 7.92
N ASP A 109 -21.34 2.32 7.94
CA ASP A 109 -21.94 1.08 8.45
C ASP A 109 -21.50 -0.08 7.53
N TYR A 110 -20.81 -1.08 8.09
CA TYR A 110 -20.26 -2.20 7.32
C TYR A 110 -21.34 -2.95 6.52
N LYS A 111 -22.60 -2.93 6.97
CA LYS A 111 -23.73 -3.52 6.22
C LYS A 111 -24.07 -2.80 4.93
N GLN A 112 -23.61 -1.56 4.77
CA GLN A 112 -23.86 -0.71 3.61
C GLN A 112 -22.66 -0.59 2.68
N VAL A 113 -21.51 -1.14 3.07
CA VAL A 113 -20.30 -1.13 2.26
C VAL A 113 -20.46 -2.13 1.12
N SER A 114 -20.18 -1.67 -0.11
CA SER A 114 -20.07 -2.51 -1.29
C SER A 114 -18.61 -2.60 -1.71
N ILE A 115 -18.20 -3.78 -2.21
CA ILE A 115 -16.85 -4.02 -2.72
C ILE A 115 -16.59 -3.34 -4.06
N THR A 116 -17.64 -2.95 -4.80
CA THR A 116 -17.54 -2.47 -6.19
C THR A 116 -16.53 -1.34 -6.40
N ASP A 117 -16.62 -0.25 -5.62
CA ASP A 117 -15.70 0.89 -5.78
C ASP A 117 -14.24 0.49 -5.50
N ALA A 118 -14.03 -0.43 -4.54
CA ALA A 118 -12.69 -0.90 -4.18
C ALA A 118 -12.10 -1.83 -5.26
N ASP A 119 -12.92 -2.73 -5.81
CA ASP A 119 -12.53 -3.62 -6.92
C ASP A 119 -12.17 -2.82 -8.17
N GLU A 120 -12.97 -1.81 -8.53
CA GLU A 120 -12.67 -0.92 -9.66
C GLU A 120 -11.35 -0.17 -9.48
N ALA A 121 -11.07 0.31 -8.27
CA ALA A 121 -9.82 0.97 -7.94
C ALA A 121 -8.61 0.01 -8.04
N GLU A 122 -8.76 -1.21 -7.55
CA GLU A 122 -7.71 -2.23 -7.59
C GLU A 122 -7.40 -2.66 -9.04
N ILE A 123 -8.44 -2.90 -9.84
CA ILE A 123 -8.31 -3.17 -11.27
C ILE A 123 -7.61 -2.01 -11.99
N ALA A 124 -7.90 -0.76 -11.63
CA ALA A 124 -7.26 0.42 -12.21
C ALA A 124 -5.76 0.47 -11.88
N ILE A 125 -5.38 0.23 -10.62
CA ILE A 125 -3.97 0.17 -10.18
C ILE A 125 -3.23 -0.96 -10.90
N ASN A 126 -3.83 -2.15 -10.98
CA ASN A 126 -3.26 -3.31 -11.67
C ASN A 126 -3.03 -3.06 -13.16
N LYS A 127 -4.02 -2.47 -13.85
CA LYS A 127 -3.90 -2.08 -15.26
C LYS A 127 -2.82 -1.02 -15.44
N MET A 128 -2.74 -0.05 -14.53
CA MET A 128 -1.71 1.00 -14.53
C MET A 128 -0.32 0.40 -14.41
N ARG A 129 -0.08 -0.46 -13.41
CA ARG A 129 1.18 -1.19 -13.23
C ARG A 129 1.60 -1.90 -14.51
N ASN A 130 0.70 -2.68 -15.10
CA ASN A 130 0.99 -3.47 -16.30
C ASN A 130 1.35 -2.59 -17.49
N ARG A 131 0.61 -1.48 -17.68
CA ARG A 131 0.88 -0.48 -18.72
C ARG A 131 2.26 0.16 -18.53
N LEU A 132 2.56 0.62 -17.32
CA LEU A 132 3.83 1.30 -17.01
C LEU A 132 5.03 0.36 -17.12
N ARG A 133 4.89 -0.91 -16.70
CA ARG A 133 5.90 -1.95 -16.88
C ARG A 133 6.19 -2.22 -18.35
N LYS A 134 5.15 -2.40 -19.17
CA LYS A 134 5.31 -2.64 -20.61
C LYS A 134 6.03 -1.48 -21.30
N LYS A 135 5.55 -0.25 -21.08
CA LYS A 135 6.16 0.98 -21.62
C LYS A 135 7.63 1.11 -21.23
N TYR A 136 7.97 0.70 -20.01
CA TYR A 136 9.34 0.76 -19.51
C TYR A 136 10.25 -0.31 -20.13
N LEU A 137 9.76 -1.55 -20.26
CA LEU A 137 10.50 -2.65 -20.88
C LEU A 137 10.88 -2.32 -22.34
N GLU A 138 9.92 -1.77 -23.11
CA GLU A 138 10.15 -1.33 -24.49
C GLU A 138 11.27 -0.26 -24.60
N LYS A 139 11.42 0.60 -23.57
CA LYS A 139 12.47 1.62 -23.54
C LYS A 139 13.84 1.04 -23.16
N ILE A 140 13.90 0.01 -22.31
CA ILE A 140 15.15 -0.72 -22.06
C ILE A 140 15.64 -1.41 -23.32
N GLU A 141 14.75 -2.09 -24.05
CA GLU A 141 15.08 -2.83 -25.27
C GLU A 141 15.68 -1.92 -26.36
N LYS A 142 15.26 -0.66 -26.39
CA LYS A 142 15.79 0.38 -27.29
C LYS A 142 17.10 1.02 -26.82
N GLY A 143 17.61 0.65 -25.64
CA GLY A 143 18.80 1.23 -25.05
C GLY A 143 18.61 2.65 -24.50
N GLU A 144 17.36 3.09 -24.32
CA GLU A 144 17.04 4.45 -23.85
C GLU A 144 17.26 4.63 -22.34
N PHE A 145 17.43 3.53 -21.59
CA PHE A 145 17.63 3.55 -20.14
C PHE A 145 18.71 2.58 -19.65
N ASN A 146 19.38 2.99 -18.56
CA ASN A 146 20.20 2.10 -17.77
C ASN A 146 19.31 1.06 -17.04
N ILE A 147 19.69 -0.21 -17.12
CA ILE A 147 19.06 -1.35 -16.43
C ILE A 147 18.86 -1.05 -14.93
N GLN A 148 19.85 -0.43 -14.29
CA GLN A 148 19.81 -0.12 -12.85
C GLN A 148 18.68 0.84 -12.48
N THR A 149 18.50 1.91 -13.26
CA THR A 149 17.36 2.85 -13.13
C THR A 149 16.04 2.11 -13.24
N GLY A 150 15.98 1.13 -14.14
CA GLY A 150 14.81 0.31 -14.34
C GLY A 150 14.42 -0.59 -13.22
N MET A 151 15.40 -1.23 -12.61
CA MET A 151 15.16 -2.09 -11.45
C MET A 151 14.54 -1.27 -10.31
N ILE A 152 15.09 -0.08 -10.01
CA ILE A 152 14.53 0.81 -8.98
C ILE A 152 13.11 1.25 -9.36
N TYR A 153 12.90 1.72 -10.59
CA TYR A 153 11.58 2.17 -11.06
C TYR A 153 10.53 1.05 -10.99
N ASN A 154 10.88 -0.15 -11.44
CA ASN A 154 9.98 -1.29 -11.40
C ASN A 154 9.65 -1.71 -9.96
N ASN A 155 10.62 -1.64 -9.04
CA ASN A 155 10.40 -1.92 -7.62
C ASN A 155 9.43 -0.91 -6.99
N LEU A 156 9.50 0.37 -7.37
CA LEU A 156 8.58 1.40 -6.89
C LEU A 156 7.14 1.16 -7.40
N ILE A 157 6.97 0.87 -8.69
CA ILE A 157 5.63 0.53 -9.23
C ILE A 157 5.07 -0.71 -8.54
N HIS A 158 5.90 -1.74 -8.36
CA HIS A 158 5.50 -2.98 -7.65
C HIS A 158 5.04 -2.69 -6.22
N SER A 159 5.77 -1.84 -5.51
CA SER A 159 5.42 -1.48 -4.13
C SER A 159 4.13 -0.67 -4.08
N LEU A 160 3.88 0.22 -5.05
CA LEU A 160 2.64 0.99 -5.12
C LEU A 160 1.43 0.11 -5.43
N GLU A 161 1.58 -0.90 -6.28
CA GLU A 161 0.50 -1.87 -6.52
C GLU A 161 0.24 -2.76 -5.31
N LYS A 162 1.28 -3.23 -4.60
CA LYS A 162 1.10 -3.92 -3.32
C LYS A 162 0.32 -3.11 -2.29
N ILE A 163 0.51 -1.79 -2.25
CA ILE A 163 -0.31 -0.92 -1.40
C ILE A 163 -1.78 -0.98 -1.85
N GLY A 164 -2.05 -0.98 -3.16
CA GLY A 164 -3.38 -1.21 -3.72
C GLY A 164 -4.01 -2.51 -3.23
N ASP A 165 -3.29 -3.63 -3.36
CA ASP A 165 -3.76 -4.95 -2.89
C ASP A 165 -4.22 -4.91 -1.43
N HIS A 166 -3.37 -4.37 -0.53
CA HIS A 166 -3.72 -4.29 0.89
C HIS A 166 -4.89 -3.34 1.17
N ILE A 167 -5.01 -2.23 0.42
CA ILE A 167 -6.17 -1.33 0.52
C ILE A 167 -7.46 -2.05 0.11
N PHE A 168 -7.42 -2.86 -0.94
CA PHE A 168 -8.54 -3.68 -1.40
C PHE A 168 -8.93 -4.74 -0.35
N ASN A 169 -7.95 -5.47 0.18
CA ASN A 169 -8.14 -6.50 1.20
C ASN A 169 -8.83 -5.96 2.48
N VAL A 170 -8.59 -4.69 2.85
CA VAL A 170 -9.31 -4.04 3.95
C VAL A 170 -10.82 -3.98 3.65
N THR A 171 -11.21 -3.67 2.42
CA THR A 171 -12.63 -3.68 2.02
C THR A 171 -13.20 -5.10 1.97
N GLU A 172 -12.44 -6.09 1.46
CA GLU A 172 -12.85 -7.51 1.50
C GLU A 172 -13.14 -7.98 2.92
N ALA A 173 -12.27 -7.62 3.88
CA ALA A 173 -12.46 -7.96 5.29
C ALA A 173 -13.71 -7.31 5.91
N ILE A 174 -14.11 -6.13 5.43
CA ILE A 174 -15.35 -5.44 5.86
C ILE A 174 -16.59 -6.18 5.36
N VAL A 175 -16.61 -6.56 4.07
CA VAL A 175 -17.78 -7.22 3.46
C VAL A 175 -17.88 -8.71 3.80
N GLY A 176 -16.78 -9.31 4.26
CA GLY A 176 -16.72 -10.71 4.68
C GLY A 176 -16.37 -11.69 3.55
N ASP A 177 -15.75 -11.21 2.48
CA ASP A 177 -15.39 -11.99 1.29
C ASP A 177 -13.96 -12.55 1.32
N LYS A 178 -13.29 -12.48 2.48
CA LYS A 178 -11.89 -12.88 2.67
C LYS A 178 -11.72 -14.29 3.25
#